data_AF-A0A821XF00-F1
#
_entry.id   AF-A0A821XF00-F1
#
_cell.length_a   1.000
_cell.length_b   1.000
_cell.length_c   1.000
_cell.angle_alpha   90.00
_cell.angle_beta   90.00
_cell.angle_gamma   90.00
#
_symmetry.space_group_name_H-M   'P 1'
#
loop_
_entity.id
_entity.type
_entity.pdbx_description
1 polymer ?
#
loop_
_entity_poly.entity_id
_entity_poly.type
_entity_poly.pdbx_seq_one_letter_code
_entity_poly.pdbx_strand_id
1 'polypeptide(L)'
;MNAIQSLYLKILHEFEPQTNFLSEKTRLLNQQLINSLSPLQLIAITAFVTTCGLSIYQFLFSHDEVYTFTTFYLIPKRSAIIIKSYYSFFFNEYISTRIREIIFRMARQLPAVKRKIAEAREATLKTVFNDIAKSVAGHEFTKVLPDHGLSQEELIKKLEHYRKLEKINFKSGKISGCVYKLAKTDMTEIYNKAFTLFGESNPLHVDVFPDIRTMEAEIVRCVATMFHGDIDVCGTMTSGGTESILMACKTYRDLAISKGITKPEM
;
A
#
# COMPACT_ATOMS: atom_id res chain seq x y z
N MET A 1 -35.45 19.52 31.81
CA MET A 1 -34.80 18.19 31.91
C MET A 1 -35.72 17.19 31.22
N ASN A 2 -35.31 16.61 30.10
CA ASN A 2 -36.19 15.74 29.30
C ASN A 2 -36.48 14.43 30.06
N ALA A 3 -37.64 13.80 29.82
CA ALA A 3 -38.07 12.57 30.51
C ALA A 3 -37.00 11.46 30.52
N ILE A 4 -36.17 11.40 29.47
CA ILE A 4 -35.04 10.47 29.32
C ILE A 4 -33.91 10.77 30.32
N GLN A 5 -33.55 12.05 30.52
CA GLN A 5 -32.55 12.43 31.53
C GLN A 5 -33.04 12.10 32.95
N SER A 6 -34.34 12.31 33.22
CA SER A 6 -34.92 11.96 34.51
C SER A 6 -34.92 10.45 34.76
N LEU A 7 -35.17 9.64 33.73
CA LEU A 7 -35.13 8.17 33.82
C LEU A 7 -33.71 7.66 34.04
N TYR A 8 -32.72 8.21 33.33
CA TYR A 8 -31.31 7.83 33.49
C TYR A 8 -30.77 8.14 34.89
N LEU A 9 -31.11 9.31 35.45
CA LEU A 9 -30.74 9.69 36.82
C LEU A 9 -31.40 8.78 37.86
N LYS A 10 -32.66 8.36 37.64
CA LYS A 10 -33.34 7.39 38.52
C LYS A 10 -32.68 6.02 38.50
N ILE A 11 -32.33 5.52 37.31
CA ILE A 11 -31.62 4.23 37.16
C ILE A 11 -30.26 4.30 37.88
N LEU A 12 -29.48 5.37 37.69
CA LEU A 12 -28.20 5.54 38.40
C LEU A 12 -28.36 5.55 39.93
N HIS A 13 -29.47 6.10 40.43
CA HIS A 13 -29.76 6.15 41.87
C HIS A 13 -30.23 4.80 42.44
N GLU A 14 -30.88 3.94 41.64
CA GLU A 14 -31.27 2.58 42.05
C GLU A 14 -30.10 1.59 42.06
N PHE A 15 -29.03 1.86 41.29
CA PHE A 15 -27.84 1.02 41.21
C PHE A 15 -26.69 1.45 42.14
N GLU A 16 -26.83 2.52 42.94
CA GLU A 16 -25.85 2.86 44.00
C GLU A 16 -26.02 1.89 45.19
N PRO A 17 -24.99 1.10 45.56
CA PRO A 17 -25.00 0.37 46.82
C PRO A 17 -25.09 1.37 47.99
N GLN A 18 -25.66 0.99 49.13
CA GLN A 18 -25.80 1.83 50.34
C GLN A 18 -24.47 2.24 51.02
N THR A 19 -23.39 2.41 50.26
CA THR A 19 -22.10 2.93 50.72
C THR A 19 -21.82 4.26 50.02
N ASN A 20 -21.89 5.35 50.79
CA ASN A 20 -21.55 6.73 50.40
C ASN A 20 -20.07 6.85 49.92
N PHE A 21 -19.78 6.43 48.69
CA PHE A 21 -18.40 6.41 48.18
C PHE A 21 -18.06 7.56 47.21
N LEU A 22 -19.05 8.33 46.74
CA LEU A 22 -18.81 9.43 45.80
C LEU A 22 -18.96 10.79 46.47
N SER A 23 -17.89 11.60 46.39
CA SER A 23 -17.90 12.98 46.88
C SER A 23 -18.93 13.82 46.12
N GLU A 24 -19.52 14.82 46.79
CA GLU A 24 -20.50 15.75 46.22
C GLU A 24 -19.99 16.44 44.93
N LYS A 25 -18.67 16.69 44.87
CA LYS A 25 -17.97 17.24 43.71
C LYS A 25 -18.01 16.32 42.49
N THR A 26 -17.93 15.00 42.69
CA THR A 26 -18.03 14.00 41.63
C THR A 26 -19.46 13.93 41.06
N ARG A 27 -20.48 14.08 41.92
CA ARG A 27 -21.88 14.12 41.50
C ARG A 27 -22.18 15.35 40.63
N LEU A 28 -21.69 16.53 41.03
CA LEU A 28 -21.82 17.76 40.24
C LEU A 28 -21.12 17.68 38.87
N LEU A 29 -19.91 17.09 38.83
CA LEU A 29 -19.17 16.90 37.58
C LEU A 29 -19.92 15.96 36.61
N ASN A 30 -20.47 14.86 37.13
CA ASN A 30 -21.27 13.91 36.36
C ASN A 30 -22.55 14.57 35.84
N GLN A 31 -23.22 15.40 36.64
CA GLN A 31 -24.41 16.14 36.23
C GLN A 31 -24.11 17.11 35.07
N GLN A 32 -22.98 17.83 35.12
CA GLN A 32 -22.54 18.72 34.06
C GLN A 32 -22.20 17.97 32.77
N LEU A 33 -21.54 16.80 32.88
CA LEU A 33 -21.23 15.94 31.74
C LEU A 33 -22.48 15.38 31.07
N ILE A 34 -23.49 14.99 31.86
CA ILE A 34 -24.78 14.47 31.34
C ILE A 34 -25.55 15.57 30.60
N ASN A 35 -25.45 16.82 31.04
CA ASN A 35 -26.12 17.95 30.41
C ASN A 35 -25.46 18.44 29.11
N SER A 36 -24.20 18.06 28.83
CA SER A 36 -23.51 18.41 27.58
C SER A 36 -23.72 17.38 26.45
N LEU A 37 -24.35 16.24 26.74
CA LEU A 37 -24.58 15.16 25.79
C LEU A 37 -25.91 15.31 25.04
N SER A 38 -25.89 15.03 23.75
CA SER A 38 -27.10 15.02 22.92
C SER A 38 -28.01 13.82 23.25
N PRO A 39 -29.33 13.89 22.93
CA PRO A 39 -30.27 12.81 23.24
C PRO A 39 -29.87 11.44 22.66
N LEU A 40 -29.28 11.40 21.46
CA LEU A 40 -28.77 10.17 20.86
C LEU A 40 -27.57 9.59 21.61
N GLN A 41 -26.67 10.44 22.11
CA GLN A 41 -25.50 10.00 22.89
C GLN A 41 -25.93 9.40 24.24
N LEU A 42 -26.94 9.98 24.90
CA LEU A 42 -27.52 9.42 26.12
C LEU A 42 -28.14 8.04 25.88
N ILE A 43 -28.91 7.87 24.79
CA ILE A 43 -29.50 6.56 24.45
C ILE A 43 -28.43 5.50 24.22
N ALA A 44 -27.36 5.84 23.49
CA ALA A 44 -26.25 4.93 23.20
C ALA A 44 -25.46 4.55 24.46
N ILE A 45 -25.16 5.50 25.34
CA ILE A 45 -24.47 5.25 26.61
C ILE A 45 -25.36 4.40 27.53
N THR A 46 -26.66 4.71 27.60
CA THR A 46 -27.61 3.93 28.42
C THR A 46 -27.67 2.49 27.92
N ALA A 47 -27.80 2.28 26.60
CA ALA A 47 -27.80 0.95 26.00
C ALA A 47 -26.49 0.19 26.29
N PHE A 48 -25.33 0.86 26.21
CA PHE A 48 -24.04 0.26 26.53
C PHE A 48 -23.94 -0.15 28.00
N VAL A 49 -24.29 0.75 28.91
CA VAL A 49 -24.26 0.50 30.37
C VAL A 49 -25.24 -0.61 30.75
N THR A 50 -26.45 -0.65 30.20
CA THR A 50 -27.40 -1.74 30.47
C THR A 50 -26.90 -3.07 29.92
N THR A 51 -26.31 -3.10 28.73
CA THR A 51 -25.82 -4.35 28.14
C THR A 51 -24.61 -4.89 28.90
N CYS A 52 -23.67 -4.02 29.29
CA CYS A 52 -22.54 -4.38 30.14
C CYS A 52 -23.00 -4.77 31.56
N GLY A 53 -23.94 -4.03 32.14
CA GLY A 53 -24.49 -4.27 33.48
C GLY A 53 -25.23 -5.61 33.60
N LEU A 54 -26.10 -5.93 32.64
CA LEU A 54 -26.75 -7.26 32.57
C LEU A 54 -25.71 -8.38 32.44
N SER A 55 -24.66 -8.18 31.64
CA SER A 55 -23.61 -9.18 31.46
C SER A 55 -22.80 -9.42 32.74
N ILE A 56 -22.50 -8.36 33.50
CA ILE A 56 -21.79 -8.44 34.78
C ILE A 56 -22.68 -9.05 35.87
N TYR A 57 -23.96 -8.68 35.92
CA TYR A 57 -24.92 -9.26 36.87
C TYR A 57 -25.08 -10.76 36.65
N GLN A 58 -25.19 -11.18 35.38
CA GLN A 58 -25.33 -12.59 35.02
C GLN A 58 -24.06 -13.38 35.33
N PHE A 59 -22.87 -12.77 35.21
CA PHE A 59 -21.59 -13.33 35.64
C PHE A 59 -21.45 -13.48 37.16
N LEU A 60 -21.86 -12.47 37.94
CA LEU A 60 -21.75 -12.50 39.41
C LEU A 60 -22.67 -13.54 40.05
N PHE A 61 -23.77 -13.91 39.38
CA PHE A 61 -24.77 -14.86 39.91
C PHE A 61 -24.75 -16.25 39.28
N SER A 62 -24.00 -16.49 38.19
CA SER A 62 -23.83 -17.83 37.60
C SER A 62 -22.58 -18.53 38.14
N HIS A 63 -22.72 -19.65 38.84
CA HIS A 63 -21.62 -20.44 39.44
C HIS A 63 -20.94 -21.42 38.47
N ASP A 64 -20.91 -21.13 37.16
CA ASP A 64 -20.34 -22.03 36.13
C ASP A 64 -19.03 -21.50 35.52
N GLU A 65 -17.96 -22.30 35.59
CA GLU A 65 -16.61 -21.97 35.07
C GLU A 65 -16.54 -21.74 33.55
N VAL A 66 -17.56 -22.14 32.79
CA VAL A 66 -17.65 -21.92 31.34
C VAL A 66 -18.09 -20.48 31.01
N TYR A 67 -18.88 -19.87 31.90
CA TYR A 67 -19.37 -18.51 31.69
C TYR A 67 -18.30 -17.47 31.95
N THR A 68 -17.31 -17.74 32.81
CA THR A 68 -16.22 -16.82 33.12
C THR A 68 -15.28 -16.59 31.94
N PHE A 69 -14.92 -17.62 31.17
CA PHE A 69 -14.05 -17.48 29.99
C PHE A 69 -14.73 -16.72 28.84
N THR A 70 -16.01 -17.00 28.59
CA THR A 70 -16.78 -16.35 27.53
C THR A 70 -17.06 -14.88 27.84
N THR A 71 -17.37 -14.53 29.10
CA THR A 71 -17.57 -13.14 29.51
C THR A 71 -16.28 -12.33 29.55
N PHE A 72 -15.17 -12.85 30.12
CA PHE A 72 -13.92 -12.08 30.22
C PHE A 72 -13.22 -11.85 28.89
N TYR A 73 -13.36 -12.75 27.91
CA TYR A 73 -12.57 -12.67 26.68
C TYR A 73 -13.37 -12.22 25.45
N LEU A 74 -14.62 -12.69 25.30
CA LEU A 74 -15.42 -12.38 24.11
C LEU A 74 -16.15 -11.04 24.22
N ILE A 75 -16.59 -10.65 25.42
CA ILE A 75 -17.33 -9.40 25.61
C ILE A 75 -16.44 -8.18 25.39
N PRO A 76 -15.21 -8.09 25.96
CA PRO A 76 -14.31 -6.97 25.67
C PRO A 76 -13.88 -6.90 24.21
N LYS A 77 -13.68 -8.06 23.55
CA LYS A 77 -13.38 -8.09 22.10
C LYS A 77 -14.55 -7.60 21.27
N ARG A 78 -15.78 -8.03 21.58
CA ARG A 78 -16.98 -7.61 20.85
C ARG A 78 -17.31 -6.14 21.11
N SER A 79 -17.18 -5.66 22.35
CA SER A 79 -17.38 -4.25 22.68
C SER A 79 -16.30 -3.38 22.04
N ALA A 80 -15.03 -3.81 21.99
CA ALA A 80 -13.98 -3.10 21.26
C ALA A 80 -14.25 -3.03 19.74
N ILE A 81 -14.79 -4.09 19.13
CA ILE A 81 -15.19 -4.07 17.71
C ILE A 81 -16.35 -3.10 17.48
N ILE A 82 -17.37 -3.12 18.35
CA ILE A 82 -18.53 -2.23 18.25
C ILE A 82 -18.10 -0.77 18.47
N ILE A 83 -17.24 -0.50 19.44
CA ILE A 83 -16.69 0.83 19.72
C ILE A 83 -15.81 1.31 18.56
N LYS A 84 -14.96 0.44 17.98
CA LYS A 84 -14.15 0.76 16.81
C LYS A 84 -15.02 1.04 15.57
N SER A 85 -16.07 0.26 15.37
CA SER A 85 -17.06 0.48 14.31
C SER A 85 -17.82 1.79 14.52
N TYR A 86 -18.20 2.10 15.75
CA TYR A 86 -18.89 3.33 16.14
C TYR A 86 -17.98 4.58 15.97
N TYR A 87 -16.74 4.53 16.46
CA TYR A 87 -15.75 5.59 16.27
C TYR A 87 -15.41 5.78 14.79
N SER A 88 -15.25 4.70 14.01
CA SER A 88 -15.03 4.84 12.57
C SER A 88 -16.25 5.38 11.82
N PHE A 89 -17.46 5.20 12.34
CA PHE A 89 -18.69 5.67 11.70
C PHE A 89 -18.96 7.14 12.02
N PHE A 90 -18.75 7.57 13.27
CA PHE A 90 -19.10 8.93 13.72
C PHE A 90 -17.94 9.94 13.69
N PHE A 91 -16.67 9.50 13.85
CA PHE A 91 -15.52 10.40 14.00
C PHE A 91 -14.57 10.46 12.78
N ASN A 92 -14.97 9.92 11.62
CA ASN A 92 -14.13 9.90 10.42
C ASN A 92 -14.65 10.91 9.38
N GLU A 93 -13.89 11.98 9.11
CA GLU A 93 -14.21 13.10 8.19
C GLU A 93 -14.36 12.72 6.69
N TYR A 94 -14.55 11.43 6.37
CA TYR A 94 -14.52 10.90 5.00
C TYR A 94 -15.76 10.06 4.63
N ILE A 95 -16.91 10.24 5.31
CA ILE A 95 -18.16 9.53 4.94
C ILE A 95 -18.53 9.83 3.48
N SER A 96 -18.43 11.10 3.06
CA SER A 96 -18.67 11.52 1.68
C SER A 96 -17.72 10.84 0.69
N THR A 97 -16.43 10.72 1.02
CA THR A 97 -15.43 10.04 0.19
C THR A 97 -15.71 8.54 0.08
N ARG A 98 -16.09 7.89 1.18
CA ARG A 98 -16.47 6.46 1.17
C ARG A 98 -17.74 6.23 0.35
N ILE A 99 -18.75 7.07 0.52
CA ILE A 99 -19.99 7.00 -0.27
C ILE A 99 -19.66 7.24 -1.75
N ARG A 100 -18.83 8.25 -2.08
CA ARG A 100 -18.36 8.51 -3.44
C ARG A 100 -17.63 7.32 -4.05
N GLU A 101 -16.73 6.68 -3.30
CA GLU A 101 -16.04 5.48 -3.76
C GLU A 101 -16.99 4.29 -3.95
N ILE A 102 -17.94 4.09 -3.06
CA ILE A 102 -18.93 3.01 -3.16
C ILE A 102 -19.82 3.25 -4.38
N ILE A 103 -20.35 4.46 -4.55
CA ILE A 103 -21.14 4.86 -5.71
C ILE A 103 -20.30 4.71 -6.99
N PHE A 104 -19.05 5.15 -6.99
CA PHE A 104 -18.16 4.99 -8.14
C PHE A 104 -17.88 3.51 -8.46
N ARG A 105 -17.67 2.67 -7.45
CA ARG A 105 -17.51 1.21 -7.63
C ARG A 105 -18.79 0.59 -8.20
N MET A 106 -19.96 0.94 -7.66
CA MET A 106 -21.26 0.45 -8.15
C MET A 106 -21.55 0.93 -9.57
N ALA A 107 -21.30 2.21 -9.86
CA ALA A 107 -21.44 2.79 -11.20
C ALA A 107 -20.52 2.10 -12.22
N ARG A 108 -19.28 1.79 -11.85
CA ARG A 108 -18.36 0.98 -12.68
C ARG A 108 -18.81 -0.46 -12.86
N GLN A 109 -19.71 -0.98 -12.02
CA GLN A 109 -20.25 -2.33 -12.18
C GLN A 109 -21.43 -2.39 -13.15
N LEU A 110 -22.05 -1.25 -13.48
CA LEU A 110 -23.12 -1.17 -14.46
C LEU A 110 -22.65 -1.72 -15.82
N PRO A 111 -23.44 -2.58 -16.50
CA PRO A 111 -23.04 -3.20 -17.75
C PRO A 111 -22.58 -2.20 -18.82
N ALA A 112 -23.26 -1.06 -18.94
CA ALA A 112 -22.91 -0.02 -19.91
C ALA A 112 -21.53 0.63 -19.63
N VAL A 113 -21.21 0.87 -18.35
CA VAL A 113 -19.92 1.45 -17.95
C VAL A 113 -18.79 0.44 -18.09
N LYS A 114 -19.02 -0.82 -17.66
CA LYS A 114 -18.07 -1.93 -17.89
C LYS A 114 -17.76 -2.08 -19.38
N ARG A 115 -18.79 -2.07 -20.23
CA ARG A 115 -18.64 -2.18 -21.68
C ARG A 115 -17.78 -1.04 -22.23
N LYS A 116 -18.07 0.22 -21.85
CA LYS A 116 -17.29 1.38 -22.31
C LYS A 116 -15.82 1.34 -21.84
N ILE A 117 -15.56 0.90 -20.61
CA ILE A 117 -14.19 0.71 -20.09
C ILE A 117 -13.48 -0.40 -20.87
N ALA A 118 -14.17 -1.52 -21.13
CA ALA A 118 -13.62 -2.63 -21.89
C ALA A 118 -13.31 -2.23 -23.34
N GLU A 119 -14.23 -1.51 -24.01
CA GLU A 119 -14.05 -0.96 -25.35
C GLU A 119 -12.84 -0.01 -25.41
N ALA A 120 -12.72 0.93 -24.44
CA ALA A 120 -11.57 1.83 -24.37
C ALA A 120 -10.26 1.07 -24.16
N ARG A 121 -10.25 0.09 -23.25
CA ARG A 121 -9.09 -0.78 -23.02
C ARG A 121 -8.71 -1.56 -24.27
N GLU A 122 -9.68 -2.16 -24.95
CA GLU A 122 -9.45 -2.94 -26.16
C GLU A 122 -8.97 -2.05 -27.30
N ALA A 123 -9.54 -0.86 -27.46
CA ALA A 123 -9.08 0.13 -28.44
C ALA A 123 -7.62 0.53 -28.16
N THR A 124 -7.27 0.85 -26.91
CA THR A 124 -5.88 1.15 -26.54
C THR A 124 -4.95 -0.03 -26.81
N LEU A 125 -5.35 -1.25 -26.43
CA LEU A 125 -4.56 -2.46 -26.71
C LEU A 125 -4.36 -2.66 -28.21
N LYS A 126 -5.39 -2.46 -29.02
CA LYS A 126 -5.30 -2.55 -30.49
C LYS A 126 -4.34 -1.49 -31.04
N THR A 127 -4.41 -0.25 -30.58
CA THR A 127 -3.51 0.82 -31.04
C THR A 127 -2.06 0.48 -30.70
N VAL A 128 -1.79 0.13 -29.43
CA VAL A 128 -0.44 -0.27 -28.98
C VAL A 128 0.06 -1.48 -29.75
N PHE A 129 -0.78 -2.50 -29.91
CA PHE A 129 -0.41 -3.70 -30.66
C PHE A 129 -0.13 -3.37 -32.12
N ASN A 130 -0.95 -2.55 -32.76
CA ASN A 130 -0.75 -2.15 -34.15
C ASN A 130 0.53 -1.34 -34.32
N ASP A 131 0.86 -0.44 -33.40
CA ASP A 131 2.08 0.37 -33.47
C ASP A 131 3.33 -0.49 -33.26
N ILE A 132 3.29 -1.43 -32.32
CA ILE A 132 4.37 -2.41 -32.13
C ILE A 132 4.46 -3.34 -33.35
N ALA A 133 3.35 -3.88 -33.83
CA ALA A 133 3.31 -4.79 -34.98
C ALA A 133 3.82 -4.12 -36.26
N LYS A 134 3.46 -2.84 -36.51
CA LYS A 134 4.02 -2.04 -37.61
C LYS A 134 5.54 -1.90 -37.48
N SER A 135 6.07 -1.78 -36.26
CA SER A 135 7.52 -1.65 -36.05
C SER A 135 8.30 -2.89 -36.50
N VAL A 136 7.66 -4.07 -36.52
CA VAL A 136 8.27 -5.35 -36.90
C VAL A 136 7.60 -6.02 -38.12
N ALA A 137 6.72 -5.29 -38.82
CA ALA A 137 5.98 -5.83 -39.95
C ALA A 137 6.91 -6.34 -41.05
N GLY A 138 6.64 -7.56 -41.54
CA GLY A 138 7.46 -8.24 -42.55
C GLY A 138 8.66 -9.02 -42.00
N HIS A 139 8.86 -9.02 -40.68
CA HIS A 139 9.92 -9.81 -40.05
C HIS A 139 9.44 -11.21 -39.66
N GLU A 140 10.20 -12.24 -40.00
CA GLU A 140 9.93 -13.61 -39.57
C GLU A 140 10.36 -13.81 -38.11
N PHE A 141 9.42 -14.26 -37.28
CA PHE A 141 9.68 -14.57 -35.88
C PHE A 141 10.03 -16.04 -35.71
N THR A 142 11.08 -16.29 -34.94
CA THR A 142 11.33 -17.63 -34.40
C THR A 142 10.29 -17.93 -33.33
N LYS A 143 9.35 -18.83 -33.63
CA LYS A 143 8.22 -19.20 -32.74
C LYS A 143 8.47 -20.47 -31.93
N VAL A 144 9.45 -21.26 -32.35
CA VAL A 144 9.83 -22.54 -31.75
C VAL A 144 11.33 -22.58 -31.56
N LEU A 145 11.79 -23.27 -30.52
CA LEU A 145 13.21 -23.53 -30.34
C LEU A 145 13.69 -24.44 -31.48
N PRO A 146 14.81 -24.14 -32.15
CA PRO A 146 15.36 -25.01 -33.19
C PRO A 146 15.74 -26.38 -32.62
N ASP A 147 15.52 -27.45 -33.41
CA ASP A 147 15.86 -28.82 -33.01
C ASP A 147 17.38 -29.03 -32.83
N HIS A 148 18.18 -28.21 -33.51
CA HIS A 148 19.64 -28.19 -33.41
C HIS A 148 20.14 -26.78 -33.09
N GLY A 149 21.18 -26.71 -32.25
CA GLY A 149 21.83 -25.44 -31.91
C GLY A 149 22.43 -24.77 -33.13
N LEU A 150 22.23 -23.45 -33.26
CA LEU A 150 22.87 -22.65 -34.30
C LEU A 150 24.37 -22.57 -34.06
N SER A 151 25.15 -22.58 -35.14
CA SER A 151 26.56 -22.24 -35.05
C SER A 151 26.77 -20.78 -34.63
N GLN A 152 27.95 -20.46 -34.10
CA GLN A 152 28.29 -19.08 -33.72
C GLN A 152 28.16 -18.12 -34.91
N GLU A 153 28.57 -18.54 -36.10
CA GLU A 153 28.50 -17.71 -37.31
C GLU A 153 27.04 -17.43 -37.72
N GLU A 154 26.17 -18.44 -37.69
CA GLU A 154 24.74 -18.27 -37.96
C GLU A 154 24.07 -17.35 -36.94
N LEU A 155 24.43 -17.49 -35.66
CA LEU A 155 23.90 -16.64 -34.59
C LEU A 155 24.33 -15.18 -34.79
N ILE A 156 25.60 -14.93 -35.09
CA ILE A 156 26.10 -13.57 -35.36
C ILE A 156 25.39 -12.97 -36.56
N LYS A 157 25.26 -13.70 -37.68
CA LYS A 157 24.50 -13.25 -38.86
C LYS A 157 23.05 -12.89 -38.51
N LYS A 158 22.41 -13.67 -37.63
CA LYS A 158 21.05 -13.41 -37.15
C LYS A 158 20.97 -12.16 -36.28
N LEU A 159 21.93 -11.93 -35.39
CA LEU A 159 22.03 -10.71 -34.58
C LEU A 159 22.26 -9.46 -35.46
N GLU A 160 23.13 -9.56 -36.47
CA GLU A 160 23.36 -8.49 -37.44
C GLU A 160 22.10 -8.19 -38.26
N HIS A 161 21.34 -9.22 -38.62
CA HIS A 161 20.04 -9.05 -39.28
C HIS A 161 19.05 -8.29 -38.39
N TYR A 162 18.94 -8.66 -37.10
CA TYR A 162 18.10 -7.91 -36.16
C TYR A 162 18.55 -6.46 -36.00
N ARG A 163 19.86 -6.19 -36.02
CA ARG A 163 20.39 -4.83 -35.94
C ARG A 163 19.92 -3.96 -37.11
N LYS A 164 19.70 -4.53 -38.29
CA LYS A 164 19.19 -3.82 -39.48
C LYS A 164 17.70 -3.44 -39.37
N LEU A 165 16.97 -3.95 -38.37
CA LEU A 165 15.57 -3.57 -38.12
C LEU A 165 15.43 -2.17 -37.50
N GLU A 166 16.53 -1.52 -37.13
CA GLU A 166 16.55 -0.14 -36.66
C GLU A 166 15.96 0.82 -37.72
N LYS A 167 14.74 1.32 -37.47
CA LYS A 167 14.02 2.20 -38.43
C LYS A 167 14.37 3.67 -38.31
N ILE A 168 14.80 4.10 -37.12
CA ILE A 168 15.05 5.52 -36.83
C ILE A 168 16.53 5.70 -36.57
N ASN A 169 17.15 6.60 -37.33
CA ASN A 169 18.55 6.97 -37.13
C ASN A 169 18.71 7.82 -35.86
N PHE A 170 18.79 7.15 -34.71
CA PHE A 170 19.00 7.83 -33.41
C PHE A 170 20.35 8.54 -33.34
N LYS A 171 21.34 8.11 -34.13
CA LYS A 171 22.66 8.75 -34.21
C LYS A 171 22.61 10.17 -34.80
N SER A 172 21.51 10.55 -35.44
CA SER A 172 21.29 11.92 -35.92
C SER A 172 21.00 12.93 -34.81
N GLY A 173 20.77 12.48 -33.57
CA GLY A 173 20.44 13.35 -32.43
C GLY A 173 19.03 13.94 -32.47
N LYS A 174 18.17 13.48 -33.38
CA LYS A 174 16.80 13.98 -33.58
C LYS A 174 15.73 13.22 -32.78
N ILE A 175 16.14 12.30 -31.91
CA ILE A 175 15.23 11.57 -31.02
C ILE A 175 15.38 12.16 -29.62
N SER A 176 14.27 12.61 -29.04
CA SER A 176 14.27 13.09 -27.66
C SER A 176 14.45 11.92 -26.68
N GLY A 177 15.45 12.02 -25.80
CA GLY A 177 15.81 10.93 -24.89
C GLY A 177 16.29 9.68 -25.62
N CYS A 178 15.80 8.50 -25.20
CA CYS A 178 16.09 7.17 -25.76
C CYS A 178 17.56 6.71 -25.63
N VAL A 179 18.51 7.45 -26.21
CA VAL A 179 19.95 7.15 -26.17
C VAL A 179 20.70 8.40 -25.68
N TYR A 180 21.21 8.33 -24.45
CA TYR A 180 21.89 9.46 -23.80
C TYR A 180 23.33 9.67 -24.25
N LYS A 181 23.98 8.62 -24.78
CA LYS A 181 25.37 8.67 -25.24
C LYS A 181 25.60 7.71 -26.41
N LEU A 182 26.30 8.18 -27.45
CA LEU A 182 26.62 7.37 -28.62
C LEU A 182 27.88 6.53 -28.41
N ALA A 183 27.89 5.34 -29.03
CA ALA A 183 28.96 4.34 -28.96
C ALA A 183 30.31 4.74 -29.61
N LYS A 184 30.54 6.02 -29.93
CA LYS A 184 31.75 6.54 -30.62
C LYS A 184 32.78 7.19 -29.69
N THR A 185 32.59 7.05 -28.38
CA THR A 185 33.52 7.61 -27.38
C THR A 185 34.32 6.49 -26.72
N ASP A 186 35.52 6.80 -26.21
CA ASP A 186 36.41 5.92 -25.42
C ASP A 186 35.67 5.10 -24.35
N MET A 187 34.58 5.65 -23.80
CA MET A 187 33.77 4.97 -22.78
C MET A 187 33.05 3.71 -23.27
N THR A 188 32.81 3.56 -24.57
CA THR A 188 32.14 2.36 -25.12
C THR A 188 33.02 1.13 -24.97
N GLU A 189 34.32 1.29 -25.21
CA GLU A 189 35.30 0.22 -25.03
C GLU A 189 35.37 -0.20 -23.56
N ILE A 190 35.36 0.78 -22.65
CA ILE A 190 35.31 0.53 -21.21
C ILE A 190 34.04 -0.24 -20.81
N TYR A 191 32.86 0.15 -21.32
CA TYR A 191 31.61 -0.56 -21.02
C TYR A 191 31.62 -2.00 -21.54
N ASN A 192 32.08 -2.21 -22.77
CA ASN A 192 32.18 -3.56 -23.34
C ASN A 192 33.15 -4.42 -22.52
N LYS A 193 34.30 -3.87 -22.14
CA LYS A 193 35.28 -4.57 -21.31
C LYS A 193 34.74 -4.89 -19.92
N ALA A 194 34.04 -3.96 -19.28
CA ALA A 194 33.38 -4.19 -18.00
C ALA A 194 32.32 -5.29 -18.11
N PHE A 195 31.48 -5.28 -19.14
CA PHE A 195 30.48 -6.32 -19.37
C PHE A 195 31.12 -7.70 -19.58
N THR A 196 32.23 -7.78 -20.31
CA THR A 196 32.98 -9.03 -20.46
C THR A 196 33.59 -9.52 -19.14
N LEU A 197 34.11 -8.62 -18.30
CA LEU A 197 34.73 -8.98 -17.02
C LEU A 197 33.71 -9.46 -15.99
N PHE A 198 32.54 -8.83 -15.93
CA PHE A 198 31.55 -9.05 -14.87
C PHE A 198 30.23 -9.68 -15.37
N GLY A 199 30.17 -10.13 -16.63
CA GLY A 199 28.93 -10.63 -17.26
C GLY A 199 28.34 -11.88 -16.62
N GLU A 200 29.16 -12.63 -15.87
CA GLU A 200 28.74 -13.81 -15.10
C GLU A 200 28.47 -13.50 -13.62
N SER A 201 28.70 -12.25 -13.18
CA SER A 201 28.50 -11.87 -11.79
C SER A 201 27.02 -11.86 -11.40
N ASN A 202 26.75 -12.21 -10.15
CA ASN A 202 25.41 -12.16 -9.57
C ASN A 202 25.47 -11.54 -8.16
N PRO A 203 25.00 -10.28 -7.96
CA PRO A 203 25.04 -9.60 -6.67
C PRO A 203 24.31 -10.31 -5.53
N LEU A 204 23.46 -11.31 -5.83
CA LEU A 204 22.82 -12.15 -4.82
C LEU A 204 23.83 -12.99 -4.01
N HIS A 205 24.96 -13.36 -4.61
CA HIS A 205 25.99 -14.22 -4.02
C HIS A 205 27.21 -13.39 -3.62
N VAL A 206 27.07 -12.59 -2.56
CA VAL A 206 28.09 -11.62 -2.10
C VAL A 206 29.41 -12.26 -1.65
N ASP A 207 29.38 -13.53 -1.26
CA ASP A 207 30.53 -14.35 -0.89
C ASP A 207 31.34 -14.80 -2.12
N VAL A 208 30.66 -14.99 -3.25
CA VAL A 208 31.27 -15.38 -4.53
C VAL A 208 31.74 -14.15 -5.31
N PHE A 209 30.96 -13.06 -5.27
CA PHE A 209 31.20 -11.83 -6.04
C PHE A 209 31.37 -10.60 -5.12
N PRO A 210 32.42 -10.56 -4.27
CA PRO A 210 32.68 -9.40 -3.42
C PRO A 210 33.09 -8.16 -4.22
N ASP A 211 33.57 -8.35 -5.46
CA ASP A 211 33.95 -7.31 -6.41
C ASP A 211 32.75 -6.45 -6.84
N ILE A 212 31.67 -7.06 -7.32
CA ILE A 212 30.46 -6.33 -7.74
C ILE A 212 29.82 -5.63 -6.54
N ARG A 213 29.77 -6.29 -5.38
CA ARG A 213 29.27 -5.70 -4.12
C ARG A 213 30.08 -4.47 -3.72
N THR A 214 31.39 -4.50 -3.92
CA THR A 214 32.27 -3.36 -3.60
C THR A 214 31.97 -2.20 -4.55
N MET A 215 31.89 -2.46 -5.86
CA MET A 215 31.55 -1.43 -6.84
C MET A 215 30.15 -0.83 -6.60
N GLU A 216 29.14 -1.64 -6.26
CA GLU A 216 27.80 -1.12 -5.93
C GLU A 216 27.82 -0.20 -4.71
N ALA A 217 28.54 -0.58 -3.64
CA ALA A 217 28.66 0.24 -2.44
C ALA A 217 29.37 1.57 -2.71
N GLU A 218 30.44 1.54 -3.51
CA GLU A 218 31.18 2.74 -3.92
C GLU A 218 30.31 3.67 -4.78
N ILE A 219 29.58 3.14 -5.77
CA ILE A 219 28.67 3.93 -6.61
C ILE A 219 27.60 4.62 -5.76
N VAL A 220 26.95 3.87 -4.85
CA VAL A 220 25.95 4.45 -3.94
C VAL A 220 26.54 5.59 -3.12
N ARG A 221 27.76 5.41 -2.58
CA ARG A 221 28.42 6.45 -1.79
C ARG A 221 28.81 7.66 -2.66
N CYS A 222 29.36 7.46 -3.85
CA CYS A 222 29.67 8.53 -4.79
C CYS A 222 28.43 9.36 -5.14
N VAL A 223 27.30 8.70 -5.43
CA VAL A 223 26.04 9.39 -5.72
C VAL A 223 25.53 10.11 -4.47
N ALA A 224 25.57 9.50 -3.28
CA ALA A 224 25.19 10.18 -2.04
C ALA A 224 26.01 11.47 -1.83
N THR A 225 27.33 11.42 -2.04
CA THR A 225 28.21 12.60 -1.97
C THR A 225 27.86 13.66 -3.03
N MET A 226 27.52 13.24 -4.24
CA MET A 226 27.08 14.16 -5.31
C MET A 226 25.80 14.93 -4.94
N PHE A 227 24.93 14.33 -4.12
CA PHE A 227 23.73 14.97 -3.56
C PHE A 227 23.96 15.56 -2.15
N HIS A 228 25.22 15.80 -1.76
CA HIS A 228 25.62 16.39 -0.48
C HIS A 228 25.18 15.59 0.76
N GLY A 229 25.03 14.28 0.63
CA GLY A 229 24.71 13.38 1.75
C GLY A 229 25.88 13.26 2.73
N ASP A 230 25.54 13.17 4.01
CA ASP A 230 26.47 12.94 5.11
C ASP A 230 26.74 11.43 5.31
N ILE A 231 27.33 11.07 6.46
CA ILE A 231 27.65 9.67 6.78
C ILE A 231 26.39 8.80 6.95
N ASP A 232 25.28 9.40 7.37
CA ASP A 232 24.02 8.71 7.66
C ASP A 232 23.20 8.46 6.38
N VAL A 233 23.46 9.21 5.31
CA VAL A 233 22.87 8.93 3.99
C VAL A 233 23.36 7.58 3.47
N CYS A 234 22.39 6.74 3.12
CA CYS A 234 22.58 5.42 2.53
C CYS A 234 21.70 5.23 1.30
N GLY A 235 21.89 4.13 0.57
CA GLY A 235 21.12 3.82 -0.62
C GLY A 235 21.36 2.40 -1.13
N THR A 236 20.74 2.08 -2.25
CA THR A 236 20.88 0.81 -2.96
C THR A 236 20.88 1.06 -4.47
N MET A 237 21.53 0.18 -5.21
CA MET A 237 21.36 0.10 -6.66
C MET A 237 19.98 -0.47 -7.00
N THR A 238 19.44 -0.07 -8.15
CA THR A 238 18.19 -0.58 -8.73
C THR A 238 18.36 -0.75 -10.24
N SER A 239 17.44 -1.46 -10.90
CA SER A 239 17.45 -1.66 -12.35
C SER A 239 17.16 -0.39 -13.16
N GLY A 240 16.58 0.64 -12.53
CA GLY A 240 16.27 1.90 -13.18
C GLY A 240 15.33 2.79 -12.38
N GLY A 241 15.00 3.96 -12.93
CA GLY A 241 14.25 5.00 -12.22
C GLY A 241 12.86 4.56 -11.73
N THR A 242 12.15 3.73 -12.48
CA THR A 242 10.84 3.20 -12.06
C THR A 242 10.94 2.37 -10.79
N GLU A 243 11.93 1.47 -10.71
CA GLU A 243 12.15 0.66 -9.50
C GLU A 243 12.56 1.55 -8.32
N SER A 244 13.44 2.54 -8.54
CA SER A 244 13.83 3.50 -7.48
C SER A 244 12.63 4.23 -6.89
N ILE A 245 11.71 4.73 -7.73
CA ILE A 245 10.49 5.39 -7.26
C ILE A 245 9.60 4.42 -6.49
N LEU A 246 9.38 3.21 -7.02
CA LEU A 246 8.57 2.19 -6.34
C LEU A 246 9.16 1.80 -4.98
N MET A 247 10.47 1.68 -4.87
CA MET A 247 11.16 1.38 -3.62
C MET A 247 11.03 2.51 -2.60
N ALA A 248 11.09 3.77 -3.04
CA ALA A 248 10.81 4.92 -2.18
C ALA A 248 9.35 4.92 -1.68
N CYS A 249 8.37 4.77 -2.58
CA CYS A 249 6.95 4.67 -2.23
C CYS A 249 6.69 3.53 -1.24
N LYS A 250 7.24 2.33 -1.51
CA LYS A 250 7.13 1.17 -0.62
C LYS A 250 7.71 1.48 0.77
N THR A 251 8.89 2.10 0.83
CA THR A 251 9.57 2.41 2.09
C THR A 251 8.74 3.38 2.94
N TYR A 252 8.23 4.47 2.34
CA TYR A 252 7.38 5.42 3.07
C TYR A 252 6.03 4.83 3.47
N ARG A 253 5.42 3.99 2.63
CA ARG A 253 4.21 3.24 2.97
C ARG A 253 4.42 2.36 4.20
N ASP A 254 5.50 1.59 4.22
CA ASP A 254 5.81 0.66 5.32
C ASP A 254 6.12 1.44 6.61
N LEU A 255 6.82 2.57 6.50
CA LEU A 255 7.03 3.50 7.61
C LEU A 255 5.71 4.07 8.15
N ALA A 256 4.79 4.49 7.29
CA ALA A 256 3.48 5.00 7.71
C ALA A 256 2.65 3.92 8.43
N ILE A 257 2.66 2.69 7.91
CA ILE A 257 2.01 1.54 8.55
C ILE A 257 2.60 1.28 9.94
N SER A 258 3.94 1.34 10.08
CA SER A 258 4.60 1.18 11.38
C SER A 258 4.21 2.25 12.41
N LYS A 259 3.77 3.43 11.93
CA LYS A 259 3.24 4.53 12.74
C LYS A 259 1.73 4.46 12.98
N GLY A 260 1.07 3.36 12.60
CA GLY A 260 -0.37 3.15 12.80
C GLY A 260 -1.26 3.77 11.72
N ILE A 261 -0.70 4.31 10.63
CA ILE A 261 -1.47 4.84 9.51
C ILE A 261 -1.95 3.66 8.64
N THR A 262 -3.25 3.41 8.68
CA THR A 262 -3.86 2.22 8.02
C THR A 262 -4.11 2.38 6.52
N LYS A 263 -4.11 3.62 6.02
CA LYS A 263 -4.31 3.96 4.61
C LYS A 263 -3.38 5.11 4.21
N PRO A 264 -2.08 4.86 4.06
CA PRO A 264 -1.18 5.87 3.53
C PRO A 264 -1.54 6.17 2.07
N GLU A 265 -1.61 7.46 1.74
CA GLU A 265 -1.70 7.91 0.35
C GLU A 265 -0.39 7.56 -0.37
N MET A 266 -0.49 7.06 -1.61
CA MET A 266 0.64 6.70 -2.46
C MET A 266 0.49 7.28 -3.85
#